data_AF-C5MGK2-F1
#
_entry.id   AF-C5MGK2-F1
#
_cell.length_a   1.000
_cell.length_b   1.000
_cell.length_c   1.000
_cell.angle_alpha   90.00
_cell.angle_beta   90.00
_cell.angle_gamma   90.00
#
_symmetry.space_group_name_H-M   'P 1'
#
loop_
_entity.id
_entity.type
_entity.pdbx_description
1 polymer ?
#
loop_
_entity_poly.entity_id
_entity_poly.type
_entity_poly.pdbx_seq_one_letter_code
_entity_poly.pdbx_strand_id
1 'polypeptide(L)'
;MISRTFIRNASTKLSPEEARRQATQLAVQSLKDFGSLLSNSSEETQPINTAPVFENPRLFASLSLLHQGQVLKELQEKYDKNWNKLSLKDKKLGYFIAYGDWGVREKFTNWNSITEPPLDLPFEVPSKIKTRNPKPHTYIKKLPELLLSQTPVRKDQFNVKRMDGVTKFFIYLVVLISLFAIARDKNIGESGKPKEIIIEDRYEIERQNRIKQEEEKLELERKKQLEEELARKNKKKWYYLWLK
;
A
#
# COMPACT_ATOMS: atom_id res chain seq x y z
N MET A 1 -66.65 28.29 2.07
CA MET A 1 -66.87 26.83 2.03
C MET A 1 -65.52 26.15 2.17
N ILE A 2 -65.40 25.33 3.21
CA ILE A 2 -64.16 24.79 3.78
C ILE A 2 -63.82 23.49 3.07
N SER A 3 -62.70 23.42 2.35
CA SER A 3 -62.14 22.13 1.89
C SER A 3 -60.99 21.74 2.81
N ARG A 4 -61.21 20.65 3.54
CA ARG A 4 -60.40 20.17 4.66
C ARG A 4 -59.07 19.59 4.17
N THR A 5 -57.98 20.15 4.68
CA THR A 5 -56.65 19.55 4.72
C THR A 5 -56.69 18.23 5.48
N PHE A 6 -56.45 17.10 4.79
CA PHE A 6 -56.15 15.83 5.44
C PHE A 6 -54.67 15.79 5.83
N ILE A 7 -54.39 16.20 7.06
CA ILE A 7 -53.15 15.86 7.77
C ILE A 7 -53.31 14.41 8.24
N ARG A 8 -52.71 13.45 7.54
CA ARG A 8 -52.56 12.08 8.04
C ARG A 8 -51.36 12.04 9.00
N ASN A 9 -51.62 12.37 10.26
CA ASN A 9 -50.82 11.89 11.37
C ASN A 9 -51.25 10.45 11.67
N ALA A 10 -50.43 9.47 11.32
CA ALA A 10 -50.56 8.11 11.81
C ALA A 10 -49.18 7.49 11.97
N SER A 11 -48.47 7.87 13.03
CA SER A 11 -47.48 6.99 13.66
C SER A 11 -48.25 5.86 14.35
N THR A 12 -48.78 4.91 13.56
CA THR A 12 -49.23 3.63 14.10
C THR A 12 -47.99 2.95 14.67
N LYS A 13 -47.92 2.89 16.00
CA LYS A 13 -46.92 2.10 16.71
C LYS A 13 -47.11 0.64 16.29
N LEU A 14 -46.31 0.20 15.32
CA LEU A 14 -46.20 -1.20 14.93
C LEU A 14 -45.89 -2.01 16.19
N SER A 15 -46.49 -3.19 16.33
CA SER A 15 -46.15 -4.06 17.46
C SER A 15 -44.65 -4.39 17.40
N PRO A 16 -43.97 -4.59 18.55
CA PRO A 16 -42.54 -4.89 18.55
C PRO A 16 -42.19 -6.15 17.74
N GLU A 17 -43.15 -7.06 17.56
CA GLU A 17 -42.99 -8.23 16.70
C GLU A 17 -43.10 -7.89 15.21
N GLU A 18 -44.04 -7.02 14.83
CA GLU A 18 -44.20 -6.58 13.44
C GLU A 18 -43.02 -5.71 12.98
N ALA A 19 -42.49 -4.86 13.86
CA ALA A 19 -41.29 -4.08 13.60
C ALA A 19 -40.06 -4.97 13.39
N ARG A 20 -39.92 -6.07 14.15
CA ARG A 20 -38.84 -7.06 13.95
C ARG A 20 -39.00 -7.82 12.64
N ARG A 21 -40.23 -8.18 12.24
CA ARG A 21 -40.50 -8.84 10.96
C ARG A 21 -40.21 -7.92 9.77
N GLN A 22 -40.57 -6.64 9.86
CA GLN A 22 -40.24 -5.66 8.82
C GLN A 22 -38.73 -5.38 8.77
N ALA A 23 -38.06 -5.24 9.92
CA ALA A 23 -36.61 -5.04 9.97
C ALA A 23 -35.84 -6.25 9.40
N THR A 24 -36.29 -7.48 9.69
CA THR A 24 -35.69 -8.70 9.11
C THR A 24 -35.96 -8.81 7.61
N GLN A 25 -37.17 -8.46 7.13
CA GLN A 25 -37.45 -8.42 5.70
C GLN A 25 -36.62 -7.35 4.97
N LEU A 26 -36.46 -6.16 5.56
CA LEU A 26 -35.60 -5.10 5.04
C LEU A 26 -34.11 -5.49 5.07
N ALA A 27 -33.67 -6.21 6.10
CA ALA A 27 -32.31 -6.74 6.19
C ALA A 27 -32.04 -7.82 5.13
N VAL A 28 -33.00 -8.73 4.89
CA VAL A 28 -32.90 -9.75 3.85
C VAL A 28 -32.93 -9.12 2.46
N GLN A 29 -33.79 -8.11 2.24
CA GLN A 29 -33.85 -7.39 0.97
C GLN A 29 -32.57 -6.59 0.72
N SER A 30 -32.05 -5.89 1.73
CA SER A 30 -30.77 -5.19 1.61
C SER A 30 -29.60 -6.15 1.41
N LEU A 31 -29.55 -7.31 2.07
CA LEU A 31 -28.54 -8.34 1.80
C LEU A 31 -28.65 -8.90 0.37
N LYS A 32 -29.86 -9.07 -0.16
CA LYS A 32 -30.10 -9.49 -1.53
C LYS A 32 -29.68 -8.41 -2.54
N ASP A 33 -29.93 -7.15 -2.23
CA ASP A 33 -29.51 -6.00 -3.06
C ASP A 33 -27.99 -5.77 -2.99
N PHE A 34 -27.34 -5.99 -1.84
CA PHE A 34 -25.89 -6.03 -1.72
C PHE A 34 -25.28 -7.22 -2.47
N GLY A 35 -25.93 -8.37 -2.41
CA GLY A 35 -25.56 -9.55 -3.18
C GLY A 35 -25.68 -9.32 -4.69
N SER A 36 -26.72 -8.63 -5.15
CA SER A 36 -26.88 -8.30 -6.58
C SER A 36 -25.96 -7.18 -7.05
N LEU A 37 -25.63 -6.20 -6.18
CA LEU A 37 -24.60 -5.19 -6.44
C LEU A 37 -23.19 -5.81 -6.54
N LEU A 38 -22.92 -6.87 -5.77
CA LEU A 38 -21.70 -7.68 -5.90
C LEU A 38 -21.76 -8.69 -7.06
N SER A 39 -22.95 -9.07 -7.52
CA SER A 39 -23.17 -10.00 -8.63
C SER A 39 -23.56 -9.33 -9.95
N ASN A 40 -23.43 -8.00 -10.07
CA ASN A 40 -23.42 -7.36 -11.39
C ASN A 40 -22.24 -7.97 -12.12
N SER A 41 -22.52 -8.96 -12.97
CA SER A 41 -21.55 -9.74 -13.70
C SER A 41 -20.61 -8.77 -14.38
N SER A 42 -19.35 -8.74 -13.94
CA SER A 42 -18.28 -8.11 -14.68
C SER A 42 -18.41 -8.58 -16.12
N GLU A 43 -18.61 -7.64 -17.04
CA GLU A 43 -18.68 -7.84 -18.49
C GLU A 43 -17.52 -8.74 -19.00
N GLU A 44 -16.44 -8.75 -18.24
CA GLU A 44 -15.24 -9.60 -18.31
C GLU A 44 -15.47 -11.12 -18.21
N THR A 45 -16.62 -11.59 -17.70
CA THR A 45 -16.93 -13.03 -17.54
C THR A 45 -17.79 -13.61 -18.65
N GLN A 46 -18.39 -12.75 -19.48
CA GLN A 46 -19.21 -13.21 -20.60
C GLN A 46 -18.31 -13.54 -21.81
N PRO A 47 -18.63 -14.59 -22.59
CA PRO A 47 -17.87 -14.92 -23.79
C PRO A 47 -17.98 -13.79 -24.81
N ILE A 48 -16.84 -13.40 -25.40
CA ILE A 48 -16.78 -12.31 -26.37
C ILE A 48 -16.89 -12.84 -27.80
N ASN A 49 -17.28 -11.95 -28.70
CA ASN A 49 -17.07 -12.18 -30.13
C ASN A 49 -15.57 -12.04 -30.43
N THR A 50 -14.94 -13.15 -30.80
CA THR A 50 -13.49 -13.24 -31.06
C THR A 50 -13.11 -12.74 -32.46
N ALA A 51 -14.04 -12.68 -33.41
CA ALA A 51 -13.77 -12.35 -34.81
C ALA A 51 -12.98 -11.03 -35.00
N PRO A 52 -13.29 -9.92 -34.31
CA PRO A 52 -12.52 -8.67 -34.44
C PRO A 52 -11.03 -8.82 -34.08
N VAL A 53 -10.72 -9.71 -33.15
CA VAL A 53 -9.34 -9.99 -32.69
C VAL A 53 -8.57 -10.75 -33.76
N PHE A 54 -9.23 -11.66 -34.48
CA PHE A 54 -8.64 -12.35 -35.63
C PHE A 54 -8.37 -11.40 -36.81
N GLU A 55 -9.13 -10.32 -36.95
CA GLU A 55 -8.87 -9.31 -37.98
C GLU A 55 -7.74 -8.35 -37.60
N ASN A 56 -7.72 -7.92 -36.34
CA ASN A 56 -6.70 -7.04 -35.80
C ASN A 56 -6.05 -7.65 -34.54
N PRO A 57 -4.88 -8.30 -34.69
CA PRO A 57 -4.19 -8.96 -33.58
C PRO A 57 -3.85 -8.05 -32.40
N ARG A 58 -3.68 -6.74 -32.62
CA ARG A 58 -3.33 -5.77 -31.56
C ARG A 58 -4.40 -5.67 -30.47
N LEU A 59 -5.66 -5.97 -30.80
CA LEU A 59 -6.75 -5.98 -29.83
C LEU A 59 -6.60 -7.07 -28.77
N PHE A 60 -5.79 -8.11 -29.04
CA PHE A 60 -5.55 -9.20 -28.10
C PHE A 60 -4.93 -8.72 -26.78
N ALA A 61 -4.01 -7.75 -26.84
CA ALA A 61 -3.30 -7.25 -25.67
C ALA A 61 -4.22 -6.53 -24.67
N SER A 62 -5.29 -5.90 -25.15
CA SER A 62 -6.28 -5.19 -24.31
C SER A 62 -7.35 -6.09 -23.70
N LEU A 63 -7.41 -7.37 -24.08
CA LEU A 63 -8.43 -8.30 -23.57
C LEU A 63 -8.15 -8.72 -22.12
N SER A 64 -9.22 -9.02 -21.39
CA SER A 64 -9.11 -9.70 -20.09
C SER A 64 -8.47 -11.08 -20.26
N LEU A 65 -7.85 -11.62 -19.20
CA LEU A 65 -7.21 -12.93 -19.23
C LEU A 65 -8.17 -14.07 -19.64
N LEU A 66 -9.44 -13.99 -19.22
CA LEU A 66 -10.47 -14.96 -19.60
C LEU A 66 -10.76 -14.91 -21.10
N HIS A 67 -10.90 -13.71 -21.66
CA HIS A 67 -11.15 -13.50 -23.09
C HIS A 67 -9.94 -13.86 -23.95
N GLN A 68 -8.72 -13.59 -23.48
CA GLN A 68 -7.49 -14.09 -24.11
C GLN A 68 -7.49 -15.62 -24.18
N GLY A 69 -7.89 -16.29 -23.10
CA GLY A 69 -8.04 -17.75 -23.06
C GLY A 69 -9.05 -18.28 -24.09
N GLN A 70 -10.16 -17.58 -24.31
CA GLN A 70 -11.14 -17.94 -25.33
C GLN A 70 -10.56 -17.86 -26.75
N VAL A 71 -9.88 -16.75 -27.07
CA VAL A 71 -9.22 -16.56 -28.39
C VAL A 71 -8.13 -17.61 -28.62
N LEU A 72 -7.32 -17.90 -27.59
CA LEU A 72 -6.28 -18.93 -27.65
C LEU A 72 -6.86 -20.32 -27.90
N LYS A 73 -7.96 -20.67 -27.23
CA LYS A 73 -8.63 -21.95 -27.43
C LYS A 73 -9.12 -22.10 -28.87
N GLU A 74 -9.79 -21.07 -29.41
CA GLU A 74 -10.27 -21.09 -30.80
C GLU A 74 -9.09 -21.18 -31.79
N LEU A 75 -8.00 -20.47 -31.52
CA LEU A 75 -6.80 -20.52 -32.35
C LEU A 75 -6.11 -21.89 -32.29
N GLN A 76 -6.06 -22.52 -31.10
CA GLN A 76 -5.53 -23.87 -30.92
C GLN A 76 -6.36 -24.91 -31.68
N GLU A 77 -7.69 -24.85 -31.58
CA GLU A 77 -8.58 -25.71 -32.36
C GLU A 77 -8.40 -25.56 -33.89
N LYS A 78 -7.96 -24.38 -34.35
CA LYS A 78 -7.55 -24.17 -35.74
C LYS A 78 -6.16 -24.76 -36.02
N TYR A 79 -5.19 -24.63 -35.12
CA TYR A 79 -3.85 -25.20 -35.27
C TYR A 79 -3.79 -26.72 -35.22
N ASP A 80 -4.71 -27.35 -34.50
CA ASP A 80 -4.84 -28.81 -34.48
C ASP A 80 -5.29 -29.36 -35.85
N LYS A 81 -5.80 -28.48 -36.73
CA LYS A 81 -6.12 -28.80 -38.14
C LYS A 81 -4.90 -28.60 -39.03
N ASN A 82 -5.02 -28.99 -40.30
CA ASN A 82 -3.92 -28.86 -41.25
C ASN A 82 -3.46 -27.40 -41.40
N TRP A 83 -2.19 -27.14 -41.10
CA TRP A 83 -1.53 -25.83 -41.16
C TRP A 83 -1.64 -25.13 -42.54
N ASN A 84 -1.70 -25.91 -43.61
CA ASN A 84 -1.83 -25.38 -44.96
C ASN A 84 -3.22 -24.81 -45.25
N LYS A 85 -4.23 -25.20 -44.46
CA LYS A 85 -5.61 -24.71 -44.57
C LYS A 85 -5.90 -23.50 -43.67
N LEU A 86 -4.95 -23.08 -42.83
CA LEU A 86 -5.12 -21.89 -42.00
C LEU A 86 -5.16 -20.63 -42.84
N SER A 87 -6.05 -19.71 -42.48
CA SER A 87 -6.07 -18.39 -43.10
C SER A 87 -4.83 -17.60 -42.70
N LEU A 88 -4.46 -16.63 -43.53
CA LEU A 88 -3.36 -15.71 -43.24
C LEU A 88 -3.64 -14.85 -41.99
N LYS A 89 -4.92 -14.57 -41.69
CA LYS A 89 -5.34 -13.87 -40.47
C LYS A 89 -5.02 -14.68 -39.21
N ASP A 90 -5.37 -15.97 -39.20
CA ASP A 90 -5.09 -16.88 -38.06
C ASP A 90 -3.58 -17.02 -37.81
N LYS A 91 -2.78 -17.11 -38.89
CA LYS A 91 -1.31 -17.15 -38.79
C LYS A 91 -0.73 -15.86 -38.24
N LYS A 92 -1.24 -14.70 -38.68
CA LYS A 92 -0.82 -13.39 -38.17
C LYS A 92 -1.16 -13.22 -36.69
N LEU A 93 -2.36 -13.62 -36.27
CA LEU A 93 -2.76 -13.59 -34.87
C LEU A 93 -1.83 -14.44 -34.00
N GLY A 94 -1.55 -15.67 -34.41
CA GLY A 94 -0.59 -16.54 -33.72
C GLY A 94 0.80 -15.96 -33.58
N TYR A 95 1.32 -15.45 -34.69
CA TYR A 95 2.62 -14.81 -34.70
C TYR A 95 2.65 -13.60 -33.74
N PHE A 96 1.60 -12.78 -33.74
CA PHE A 96 1.48 -11.65 -32.81
C PHE A 96 1.38 -12.11 -31.35
N ILE A 97 0.61 -13.15 -31.06
CA ILE A 97 0.51 -13.70 -29.70
C ILE A 97 1.88 -14.21 -29.23
N ALA A 98 2.63 -14.93 -30.07
CA ALA A 98 3.92 -15.50 -29.69
C ALA A 98 5.07 -14.47 -29.63
N TYR A 99 5.11 -13.54 -30.58
CA TYR A 99 6.26 -12.67 -30.84
C TYR A 99 5.93 -11.18 -30.98
N GLY A 100 4.67 -10.80 -30.79
CA GLY A 100 4.23 -9.41 -30.88
C GLY A 100 4.74 -8.54 -29.73
N ASP A 101 4.53 -7.24 -29.90
CA ASP A 101 4.88 -6.16 -28.99
C ASP A 101 3.86 -5.99 -27.86
N TRP A 102 3.58 -7.07 -27.11
CA TRP A 102 2.64 -7.05 -25.97
C TRP A 102 3.21 -7.77 -24.74
N GLY A 103 2.63 -7.49 -23.56
CA GLY A 103 3.07 -8.04 -22.28
C GLY A 103 4.54 -7.70 -21.96
N VAL A 104 5.39 -8.72 -21.86
CA VAL A 104 6.83 -8.52 -21.56
C VAL A 104 7.58 -7.79 -22.68
N ARG A 105 7.00 -7.69 -23.89
CA ARG A 105 7.65 -7.10 -25.08
C ARG A 105 7.20 -5.66 -25.39
N GLU A 106 6.31 -5.06 -24.61
CA GLU A 106 5.74 -3.72 -24.90
C GLU A 106 6.77 -2.60 -24.94
N LYS A 107 7.75 -2.64 -24.03
CA LYS A 107 8.77 -1.59 -23.92
C LYS A 107 9.86 -1.67 -24.99
N PHE A 108 9.82 -2.68 -25.86
CA PHE A 108 10.77 -2.82 -26.96
C PHE A 108 10.21 -2.01 -28.15
N THR A 109 10.62 -0.77 -28.31
CA THR A 109 10.03 0.15 -29.31
C THR A 109 10.63 0.02 -30.72
N ASN A 110 11.76 -0.66 -30.85
CA ASN A 110 12.56 -0.66 -32.07
C ASN A 110 12.41 -1.90 -32.95
N TRP A 111 11.33 -2.68 -32.80
CA TRP A 111 11.06 -3.87 -33.62
C TRP A 111 11.07 -3.62 -35.13
N ASN A 112 10.60 -2.43 -35.54
CA ASN A 112 10.50 -2.05 -36.96
C ASN A 112 11.62 -1.09 -37.41
N SER A 113 12.58 -0.78 -36.53
CA SER A 113 13.67 0.13 -36.88
C SER A 113 14.70 -0.63 -37.72
N ILE A 114 14.94 -0.14 -38.94
CA ILE A 114 15.97 -0.69 -39.83
C ILE A 114 17.37 -0.26 -39.34
N THR A 115 17.44 0.89 -38.66
CA THR A 115 18.70 1.53 -38.24
C THR A 115 19.13 1.13 -36.85
N GLU A 116 18.19 0.77 -35.97
CA GLU A 116 18.49 0.44 -34.58
C GLU A 116 18.34 -1.07 -34.33
N PRO A 117 19.34 -1.70 -33.68
CA PRO A 117 19.31 -3.13 -33.40
C PRO A 117 18.26 -3.45 -32.31
N PRO A 118 17.51 -4.57 -32.40
CA PRO A 118 16.46 -4.89 -31.44
C PRO A 118 16.94 -4.80 -29.99
N LEU A 119 16.15 -4.16 -29.11
CA LEU A 119 16.50 -4.01 -27.69
C LEU A 119 16.54 -5.36 -26.93
N ASP A 120 16.10 -6.45 -27.57
CA ASP A 120 16.08 -7.83 -27.05
C ASP A 120 17.34 -8.65 -27.41
N LEU A 121 18.40 -8.01 -27.90
CA LEU A 121 19.61 -8.75 -28.27
C LEU A 121 20.36 -9.28 -27.03
N PRO A 122 20.86 -10.53 -27.06
CA PRO A 122 21.68 -11.11 -26.00
C PRO A 122 23.15 -10.65 -26.05
N PHE A 123 23.43 -9.53 -26.71
CA PHE A 123 24.76 -8.94 -26.83
C PHE A 123 24.66 -7.42 -27.04
N GLU A 124 25.65 -6.67 -26.57
CA GLU A 124 25.74 -5.22 -26.78
C GLU A 124 26.08 -4.90 -28.25
N VAL A 125 25.34 -3.95 -28.82
CA VAL A 125 25.65 -3.35 -30.12
C VAL A 125 26.31 -1.98 -29.88
N PRO A 126 27.45 -1.66 -30.52
CA PRO A 126 28.11 -2.40 -31.59
C PRO A 126 28.78 -3.66 -31.04
N SER A 127 28.43 -4.82 -31.60
CA SER A 127 29.40 -5.90 -31.68
C SER A 127 30.54 -5.26 -32.47
N LYS A 128 31.58 -4.80 -31.78
CA LYS A 128 32.68 -4.09 -32.44
C LYS A 128 33.23 -5.10 -33.44
N ILE A 129 32.86 -4.95 -34.72
CA ILE A 129 33.36 -5.79 -35.79
C ILE A 129 34.86 -5.47 -35.80
N LYS A 130 35.64 -6.27 -35.07
CA LYS A 130 37.08 -6.04 -34.94
C LYS A 130 37.76 -6.11 -36.30
N THR A 131 37.15 -6.84 -37.25
CA THR A 131 37.71 -7.09 -38.57
C THR A 131 36.59 -7.16 -39.61
N ARG A 132 36.55 -6.21 -40.56
CA ARG A 132 35.58 -6.22 -41.68
C ARG A 132 35.97 -7.18 -42.82
N ASN A 133 37.25 -7.54 -42.91
CA ASN A 133 37.79 -8.48 -43.90
C ASN A 133 38.43 -9.67 -43.17
N PRO A 134 37.67 -10.75 -42.89
CA PRO A 134 38.22 -11.93 -42.25
C PRO A 134 39.25 -12.61 -43.17
N LYS A 135 40.39 -12.99 -42.61
CA LYS A 135 41.40 -13.82 -43.27
C LYS A 135 41.21 -15.29 -42.86
N PRO A 136 41.81 -16.27 -43.56
CA PRO A 136 41.68 -17.69 -43.21
C PRO A 136 42.10 -18.05 -41.78
N HIS A 137 42.97 -17.23 -41.16
CA HIS A 137 43.46 -17.38 -39.78
C HIS A 137 42.72 -16.48 -38.77
N THR A 138 41.59 -15.88 -39.15
CA THR A 138 40.77 -15.09 -38.23
C THR A 138 39.98 -16.03 -37.31
N TYR A 139 40.44 -16.17 -36.06
CA TYR A 139 39.77 -16.97 -35.05
C TYR A 139 38.50 -16.28 -34.55
N ILE A 140 37.35 -16.95 -34.72
CA ILE A 140 36.06 -16.51 -34.20
C ILE A 140 36.00 -16.88 -32.71
N LYS A 141 35.79 -15.89 -31.84
CA LYS A 141 35.59 -16.09 -30.40
C LYS A 141 34.11 -15.95 -30.05
N LYS A 142 33.66 -16.69 -29.03
CA LYS A 142 32.34 -16.50 -28.44
C LYS A 142 32.20 -15.04 -27.97
N LEU A 143 31.08 -14.42 -28.27
CA LEU A 143 30.74 -13.09 -27.75
C LEU A 143 30.64 -13.15 -26.21
N PRO A 144 30.91 -12.03 -25.52
CA PRO A 144 30.70 -11.98 -24.07
C PRO A 144 29.24 -12.28 -23.75
N GLU A 145 29.02 -13.04 -22.67
CA GLU A 145 27.67 -13.38 -22.21
C GLU A 145 27.03 -12.13 -21.59
N LEU A 146 25.89 -11.71 -22.14
CA LEU A 146 25.10 -10.60 -21.63
C LEU A 146 24.01 -11.11 -20.69
N LEU A 147 23.92 -10.52 -19.50
CA LEU A 147 22.78 -10.74 -18.62
C LEU A 147 21.57 -9.96 -19.15
N LEU A 148 20.67 -10.65 -19.85
CA LEU A 148 19.45 -10.06 -20.41
C LEU A 148 18.59 -9.33 -19.37
N SER A 149 18.64 -9.74 -18.10
CA SER A 149 17.90 -9.08 -17.01
C SER A 149 18.40 -7.67 -16.69
N GLN A 150 19.64 -7.33 -17.07
CA GLN A 150 20.26 -6.04 -16.79
C GLN A 150 20.12 -5.04 -17.93
N THR A 151 19.49 -5.43 -19.06
CA THR A 151 19.24 -4.48 -20.15
C THR A 151 18.31 -3.36 -19.66
N PRO A 152 18.45 -2.13 -20.18
CA PRO A 152 17.68 -0.98 -19.70
C PRO A 152 16.16 -1.22 -19.76
N VAL A 153 15.69 -1.96 -20.77
CA VAL A 153 14.28 -2.31 -20.94
C VAL A 153 13.80 -3.32 -19.88
N ARG A 154 14.63 -4.33 -19.58
CA ARG A 154 14.28 -5.43 -18.68
C ARG A 154 14.57 -5.15 -17.21
N LYS A 155 15.44 -4.18 -16.91
CA LYS A 155 15.80 -3.81 -15.54
C LYS A 155 14.58 -3.50 -14.68
N ASP A 156 13.56 -2.85 -15.24
CA ASP A 156 12.29 -2.59 -14.57
C ASP A 156 11.46 -3.85 -14.34
N GLN A 157 11.45 -4.76 -15.32
CA GLN A 157 10.68 -6.01 -15.26
C GLN A 157 11.24 -6.98 -14.22
N PHE A 158 12.56 -7.03 -14.07
CA PHE A 158 13.25 -7.92 -13.13
C PHE A 158 13.58 -7.25 -11.78
N ASN A 159 13.01 -6.07 -11.49
CA ASN A 159 13.18 -5.41 -10.21
C ASN A 159 12.30 -6.04 -9.11
N VAL A 160 12.55 -7.32 -8.80
CA VAL A 160 11.80 -8.11 -7.81
C VAL A 160 11.94 -7.61 -6.37
N LYS A 161 12.85 -6.66 -6.12
CA LYS A 161 13.09 -6.11 -4.77
C LYS A 161 12.08 -5.04 -4.37
N ARG A 162 11.29 -4.50 -5.30
CA ARG A 162 10.26 -3.50 -4.99
C ARG A 162 8.90 -4.17 -4.88
N MET A 163 8.30 -4.10 -3.70
CA MET A 163 6.92 -4.54 -3.47
C MET A 163 5.94 -3.59 -4.15
N ASP A 164 4.89 -4.13 -4.76
CA ASP A 164 3.83 -3.33 -5.38
C ASP A 164 3.18 -2.39 -4.34
N GLY A 165 2.82 -1.19 -4.78
CA GLY A 165 2.23 -0.16 -3.92
C GLY A 165 0.91 -0.63 -3.28
N VAL A 166 0.12 -1.41 -4.03
CA VAL A 166 -1.15 -1.99 -3.54
C VAL A 166 -0.88 -3.02 -2.44
N THR A 167 0.04 -3.96 -2.68
CA THR A 167 0.43 -4.95 -1.66
C THR A 167 0.98 -4.26 -0.40
N LYS A 168 1.80 -3.21 -0.57
CA LYS A 168 2.34 -2.42 0.53
C LYS A 168 1.23 -1.73 1.34
N PHE A 169 0.22 -1.19 0.68
CA PHE A 169 -0.96 -0.60 1.32
C PHE A 169 -1.69 -1.63 2.19
N PHE A 170 -2.01 -2.81 1.65
CA PHE A 170 -2.71 -3.86 2.41
C PHE A 170 -1.89 -4.37 3.60
N ILE A 171 -0.58 -4.52 3.44
CA ILE A 171 0.30 -4.91 4.56
C ILE A 171 0.22 -3.87 5.69
N TYR A 172 0.31 -2.58 5.37
CA TYR A 172 0.19 -1.54 6.39
C TYR A 172 -1.21 -1.45 6.99
N LEU A 173 -2.27 -1.69 6.20
CA LEU A 173 -3.64 -1.75 6.71
C LEU A 173 -3.80 -2.88 7.73
N VAL A 174 -3.26 -4.07 7.45
CA VAL A 174 -3.29 -5.22 8.37
C VAL A 174 -2.52 -4.91 9.66
N VAL A 175 -1.34 -4.28 9.55
CA VAL A 175 -0.56 -3.83 10.71
C VAL A 175 -1.35 -2.79 11.52
N LEU A 176 -2.05 -1.86 10.88
CA LEU A 176 -2.85 -0.85 11.55
C LEU A 176 -4.06 -1.46 12.28
N ILE A 177 -4.77 -2.39 11.62
CA ILE A 177 -5.91 -3.09 12.22
C ILE A 177 -5.45 -3.92 13.43
N SER A 178 -4.31 -4.62 13.33
CA SER A 178 -3.77 -5.40 14.45
C SER A 178 -3.33 -4.52 15.61
N LEU A 179 -2.69 -3.37 15.37
CA LEU A 179 -2.38 -2.39 16.42
C LEU A 179 -3.66 -1.86 17.10
N PHE A 180 -4.69 -1.55 16.32
CA PHE A 180 -5.97 -1.09 16.86
C PHE A 180 -6.66 -2.18 17.68
N ALA A 181 -6.62 -3.43 17.23
CA ALA A 181 -7.13 -4.58 17.98
C ALA A 181 -6.39 -4.75 19.32
N ILE A 182 -5.06 -4.67 19.32
CA ILE A 182 -4.24 -4.74 20.55
C ILE A 182 -4.53 -3.57 21.49
N ALA A 183 -4.65 -2.35 20.97
CA ALA A 183 -4.97 -1.17 21.77
C ALA A 183 -6.36 -1.28 22.39
N ARG A 184 -7.34 -1.75 21.62
CA ARG A 184 -8.69 -2.03 22.11
C ARG A 184 -8.68 -3.12 23.18
N ASP A 185 -7.95 -4.20 22.97
CA ASP A 185 -7.86 -5.33 23.92
C ASP A 185 -7.20 -4.91 25.24
N LYS A 186 -6.15 -4.08 25.18
CA LYS A 186 -5.51 -3.49 26.37
C LYS A 186 -6.42 -2.52 27.13
N ASN A 187 -7.28 -1.79 26.42
CA ASN A 187 -8.15 -0.77 27.01
C ASN A 187 -9.54 -1.32 27.42
N ILE A 188 -9.89 -2.54 26.99
CA ILE A 188 -11.08 -3.26 27.44
C ILE A 188 -10.82 -3.75 28.87
N GLY A 189 -11.54 -3.16 29.82
CA GLY A 189 -11.45 -3.52 31.24
C GLY A 189 -10.89 -2.43 32.15
N GLU A 190 -10.39 -1.31 31.61
CA GLU A 190 -9.93 -0.19 32.47
C GLU A 190 -11.05 0.46 33.28
N SER A 191 -12.27 0.49 32.74
CA SER A 191 -13.46 0.97 33.44
C SER A 191 -13.91 0.08 34.61
N GLY A 192 -13.33 -1.12 34.76
CA GLY A 192 -13.67 -2.10 35.80
C GLY A 192 -12.49 -2.56 36.66
N LYS A 193 -11.29 -1.98 36.50
CA LYS A 193 -10.15 -2.29 37.37
C LYS A 193 -10.54 -1.91 38.82
N PRO A 194 -10.44 -2.84 39.81
CA PRO A 194 -10.68 -2.48 41.20
C PRO A 194 -9.68 -1.38 41.57
N LYS A 195 -10.18 -0.28 42.13
CA LYS A 195 -9.31 0.80 42.62
C LYS A 195 -8.38 0.19 43.65
N GLU A 196 -7.08 0.30 43.42
CA GLU A 196 -6.09 -0.05 44.44
C GLU A 196 -6.38 0.79 45.68
N ILE A 197 -6.72 0.12 46.77
CA ILE A 197 -6.92 0.78 48.06
C ILE A 197 -5.50 1.09 48.55
N ILE A 198 -5.04 2.31 48.28
CA ILE A 198 -3.79 2.81 48.84
C ILE A 198 -4.06 2.97 50.34
N ILE A 199 -3.57 2.04 51.15
CA ILE A 199 -3.61 2.14 52.60
C ILE A 199 -2.52 3.13 52.99
N GLU A 200 -2.89 4.39 53.08
CA GLU A 200 -1.99 5.44 53.56
C GLU A 200 -1.86 5.34 55.09
N ASP A 201 -0.64 5.07 55.57
CA ASP A 201 -0.34 5.10 56.99
C ASP A 201 -0.24 6.56 57.46
N ARG A 202 -1.27 7.03 58.18
CA ARG A 202 -1.37 8.41 58.68
C ARG A 202 -0.18 8.81 59.55
N TYR A 203 0.42 7.86 60.27
CA TYR A 203 1.54 8.15 61.17
C TYR A 203 2.82 8.45 60.41
N GLU A 204 3.05 7.81 59.27
CA GLU A 204 4.25 8.02 58.46
C GLU A 204 4.21 9.35 57.72
N ILE A 205 3.01 9.76 57.27
CA ILE A 205 2.75 11.09 56.69
C ILE A 205 2.98 12.19 57.73
N GLU A 206 2.47 12.03 58.96
CA GLU A 206 2.71 12.99 60.04
C GLU A 206 4.20 13.09 60.40
N ARG A 207 4.92 11.95 60.40
CA ARG A 207 6.36 11.92 60.67
C ARG A 207 7.15 12.70 59.63
N GLN A 208 6.85 12.49 58.34
CA GLN A 208 7.52 13.23 57.26
C GLN A 208 7.21 14.72 57.29
N ASN A 209 5.98 15.09 57.65
CA ASN A 209 5.60 16.50 57.78
C ASN A 209 6.33 17.19 58.93
N ARG A 210 6.55 16.50 60.07
CA ARG A 210 7.36 17.02 61.18
C ARG A 210 8.81 17.25 60.76
N ILE A 211 9.41 16.27 60.07
CA ILE A 211 10.79 16.38 59.58
C ILE A 211 10.93 17.57 58.61
N LYS A 212 10.01 17.73 57.65
CA LYS A 212 10.02 18.86 56.72
C LYS A 212 9.90 20.22 57.44
N GLN A 213 9.02 20.32 58.45
CA GLN A 213 8.88 21.55 59.23
C GLN A 213 10.13 21.88 60.06
N GLU A 214 10.85 20.87 60.55
CA GLU A 214 12.11 21.07 61.27
C GLU A 214 13.24 21.50 60.31
N GLU A 215 13.32 20.90 59.12
CA GLU A 215 14.28 21.28 58.07
C GLU A 215 14.05 22.73 57.59
N GLU A 216 12.79 23.13 57.35
CA GLU A 216 12.46 24.52 56.96
C GLU A 216 12.85 25.53 58.03
N LYS A 217 12.68 25.19 59.32
CA LYS A 217 13.11 26.05 60.44
C LYS A 217 14.63 26.19 60.50
N LEU A 218 15.35 25.09 60.34
CA LEU A 218 16.82 25.08 60.29
C LEU A 218 17.36 25.89 59.10
N GLU A 219 16.72 25.80 57.93
CA GLU A 219 17.09 26.61 56.77
C GLU A 219 16.84 28.10 57.00
N LEU A 220 15.72 28.47 57.62
CA LEU A 220 15.41 29.85 58.01
C LEU A 220 16.45 30.41 59.00
N GLU A 221 16.87 29.62 59.98
CA GLU A 221 17.92 30.02 60.93
C GLU A 221 19.27 30.19 60.24
N ARG A 222 19.66 29.27 59.34
CA ARG A 222 20.89 29.41 58.54
C ARG A 222 20.88 30.67 57.66
N LYS A 223 19.74 30.98 57.04
CA LYS A 223 19.58 32.22 56.24
C LYS A 223 19.75 33.47 57.10
N LYS A 224 19.13 33.51 58.29
CA LYS A 224 19.29 34.63 59.22
C LYS A 224 20.75 34.80 59.69
N GLN A 225 21.44 33.70 60.00
CA GLN A 225 22.86 33.75 60.39
C GLN A 225 23.75 34.29 59.25
N LEU A 226 23.52 33.86 58.01
CA LEU A 226 24.25 34.37 56.85
C LEU A 226 23.99 35.86 56.60
N GLU A 227 22.75 36.33 56.74
CA GLU A 227 22.42 37.75 56.62
C GLU A 227 23.10 38.60 57.71
N GLU A 228 23.15 38.12 58.95
CA GLU A 228 23.87 38.78 60.04
C GLU A 228 25.38 38.84 59.80
N GLU A 229 25.99 37.78 59.28
CA GLU A 229 27.41 37.78 58.91
C GLU A 229 27.72 38.75 57.77
N LEU A 230 26.87 38.82 56.75
CA LEU A 230 27.01 39.77 55.64
C LEU A 230 26.86 41.22 56.14
N ALA A 231 25.90 41.48 57.03
CA ALA A 231 25.72 42.79 57.65
C ALA A 231 26.93 43.20 58.51
N ARG A 232 27.60 42.25 59.19
CA ARG A 232 28.85 42.52 59.92
C ARG A 232 30.02 42.82 58.98
N LYS A 233 30.14 42.09 57.87
CA LYS A 233 31.21 42.32 56.87
C LYS A 233 31.09 43.68 56.18
N ASN A 234 29.87 44.15 55.92
CA ASN A 234 29.60 45.45 55.28
C ASN A 234 29.87 46.68 56.18
N LYS A 235 30.17 46.51 57.48
CA LYS A 235 30.47 47.62 58.41
C LYS A 235 31.94 48.05 58.46
N LYS A 236 32.85 47.47 57.65
CA LYS A 236 34.26 47.88 57.62
C LYS A 236 34.42 49.24 56.91
N LYS A 237 34.79 50.27 57.67
CA LYS A 237 35.11 51.62 57.17
C LYS A 237 36.44 51.62 56.43
N TRP A 238 36.45 52.18 55.22
CA TRP A 238 37.64 52.36 54.39
C TRP A 238 38.35 53.65 54.82
N TYR A 239 39.59 53.56 55.32
CA TYR A 239 40.42 54.73 55.59
C TYR A 239 41.18 55.10 54.31
N TYR A 240 40.95 56.30 53.79
CA TYR A 240 41.72 56.86 52.68
C TYR A 240 43.09 57.32 53.18
N LEU A 241 44.15 56.65 52.71
CA LEU A 241 45.53 57.09 52.90
C LEU A 241 45.83 58.14 51.82
N TRP A 242 45.88 59.41 52.21
CA TRP A 242 46.37 60.47 51.31
C TRP A 242 47.90 60.40 51.25
N LEU A 243 48.43 60.00 50.10
CA LEU A 243 49.85 60.17 49.75
C LEU A 243 50.03 61.57 49.12
N LYS A 244 51.08 62.25 49.58
CA LYS A 244 51.44 63.64 49.31
C LYS A 244 52.26 63.77 48.04
#